data_AF-A0A6M1TMN7-F1
#
_entry.id   AF-A0A6M1TMN7-F1
#
_cell.length_a   1.000
_cell.length_b   1.000
_cell.length_c   1.000
_cell.angle_alpha   90.00
_cell.angle_beta   90.00
_cell.angle_gamma   90.00
#
_symmetry.space_group_name_H-M   'P 1'
#
loop_
_entity.id
_entity.type
_entity.pdbx_description
1 polymer ?
#
loop_
_entity_poly.entity_id
_entity_poly.type
_entity_poly.pdbx_seq_one_letter_code
_entity_poly.pdbx_strand_id
1 'polypeptide(L)'
;MRFGIFNSLNVYLMLLAVGLLLVTACNQGTDPELQPEEPNERLAYALAAALDNPEVREIVHSAMDASPYHEHKLIFGEFLQHEEGALLKNELVKKLGSEKELKQLLQELPTLDFYLPYETHRETWEHANDNLMAVCVTEVHAEEATAYHPDGSSRTLNSKEQIHQAEVAAMFTLHPAEPKIQRSASSVKNNVAMSTNRWRTRAKKIWNWTDDGLFGGDCEIYFMTSSTKSEKEYRSKIMHVPSNPFGSDTPKVKVLSTEVWIHPDAAVKSEEWLNVHVLESDGPEQFGDDSEGFFTVKEEGVYATGKRDSDSDLSNPTVKAKIVVR
;
A
#
# COMPACT_ATOMS: atom_id res chain seq x y z
N MET A 1 -4.54 -82.13 -38.36
CA MET A 1 -5.22 -80.96 -38.97
C MET A 1 -5.10 -79.79 -38.01
N ARG A 2 -4.71 -78.63 -38.54
CA ARG A 2 -4.50 -77.36 -37.84
C ARG A 2 -5.81 -76.78 -37.32
N PHE A 3 -5.83 -76.32 -36.07
CA PHE A 3 -6.56 -75.17 -35.53
C PHE A 3 -5.83 -74.83 -34.21
N GLY A 4 -5.39 -73.63 -33.89
CA GLY A 4 -5.79 -72.30 -34.32
C GLY A 4 -5.74 -71.44 -33.07
N ILE A 5 -4.55 -70.91 -32.78
CA ILE A 5 -4.25 -69.95 -31.72
C ILE A 5 -5.03 -68.67 -31.99
N PHE A 6 -5.87 -68.18 -31.07
CA PHE A 6 -6.24 -66.76 -31.00
C PHE A 6 -6.76 -66.37 -29.60
N ASN A 7 -6.07 -65.37 -29.05
CA ASN A 7 -6.55 -64.31 -28.14
C ASN A 7 -7.19 -64.65 -26.79
N SER A 8 -6.36 -64.74 -25.76
CA SER A 8 -6.76 -64.43 -24.37
C SER A 8 -5.73 -63.61 -23.58
N LEU A 9 -4.74 -63.02 -24.24
CA LEU A 9 -3.61 -62.35 -23.57
C LEU A 9 -3.71 -60.81 -23.49
N ASN A 10 -4.89 -60.21 -23.65
CA ASN A 10 -5.05 -58.74 -23.65
C ASN A 10 -6.10 -58.19 -22.69
N VAL A 11 -6.65 -58.99 -21.77
CA VAL A 11 -7.67 -58.50 -20.81
C VAL A 11 -7.13 -58.41 -19.37
N TYR A 12 -6.04 -59.09 -19.04
CA TYR A 12 -5.50 -59.07 -17.66
C TYR A 12 -4.38 -58.05 -17.41
N LEU A 13 -3.84 -57.39 -18.44
CA LEU A 13 -2.81 -56.35 -18.27
C LEU A 13 -3.39 -54.92 -18.11
N MET A 14 -4.71 -54.77 -18.10
CA MET A 14 -5.41 -53.49 -17.90
C MET A 14 -6.16 -53.39 -16.56
N LEU A 15 -5.82 -54.24 -15.58
CA LEU A 15 -6.37 -54.17 -14.21
C LEU A 15 -5.30 -54.18 -13.11
N LEU A 16 -4.05 -53.88 -13.46
CA LEU A 16 -2.92 -53.74 -12.52
C LEU A 16 -2.18 -52.40 -12.67
N ALA A 17 -2.83 -51.40 -13.28
CA ALA A 17 -2.28 -50.05 -13.46
C ALA A 17 -3.18 -48.92 -12.91
N VAL A 18 -4.14 -49.24 -12.04
CA VAL A 18 -5.04 -48.25 -11.39
C VAL A 18 -4.96 -48.32 -9.85
N GLY A 19 -4.07 -49.14 -9.30
CA GLY A 19 -3.93 -49.36 -7.85
C GLY A 19 -2.61 -48.88 -7.25
N LEU A 20 -1.91 -47.93 -7.88
CA LEU A 20 -0.65 -47.37 -7.37
C LEU A 20 -0.53 -45.86 -7.68
N LEU A 21 -1.61 -45.11 -7.48
CA LEU A 21 -1.65 -43.66 -7.76
C LEU A 21 -2.50 -42.91 -6.73
N LEU A 22 -2.39 -43.30 -5.45
CA LEU A 22 -3.12 -42.65 -4.33
C LEU A 22 -2.31 -42.60 -3.02
N VAL A 23 -1.02 -42.22 -3.05
CA VAL A 23 -0.32 -41.68 -1.85
C VAL A 23 0.72 -40.61 -2.25
N THR A 24 0.32 -39.63 -3.05
CA THR A 24 1.05 -38.36 -3.18
C THR A 24 0.06 -37.22 -3.16
N ALA A 25 -0.58 -37.04 -2.01
CA ALA A 25 -1.36 -35.84 -1.73
C ALA A 25 -1.24 -35.53 -0.24
N CYS A 26 -0.70 -34.34 0.05
CA CYS A 26 -0.64 -33.66 1.33
C CYS A 26 0.43 -34.11 2.32
N ASN A 27 1.69 -34.13 1.88
CA ASN A 27 2.74 -33.53 2.72
C ASN A 27 3.06 -32.18 2.07
N GLN A 28 2.23 -31.16 2.33
CA GLN A 28 2.62 -29.79 2.05
C GLN A 28 3.86 -29.54 2.91
N GLY A 29 4.99 -29.39 2.23
CA GLY A 29 6.29 -29.31 2.85
C GLY A 29 6.33 -28.22 3.91
N THR A 30 6.48 -28.64 5.17
CA THR A 30 7.34 -27.96 6.12
C THR A 30 8.80 -28.18 5.71
N ASP A 31 9.16 -27.84 4.47
CA ASP A 31 10.55 -27.52 4.20
C ASP A 31 10.76 -26.14 4.84
N PRO A 32 11.72 -25.99 5.76
CA PRO A 32 12.02 -24.68 6.32
C PRO A 32 12.35 -23.77 5.14
N GLU A 33 11.61 -22.68 5.02
CA GLU A 33 11.87 -21.62 4.03
C GLU A 33 13.37 -21.30 4.11
N LEU A 34 14.11 -21.67 3.06
CA LEU A 34 15.56 -21.54 3.04
C LEU A 34 15.89 -20.05 3.08
N GLN A 35 16.28 -19.57 4.26
CA GLN A 35 16.74 -18.20 4.41
C GLN A 35 18.02 -18.03 3.57
N PRO A 36 18.25 -16.82 3.02
CA PRO A 36 19.51 -16.52 2.35
C PRO A 36 20.71 -16.78 3.28
N GLU A 37 21.89 -17.10 2.75
CA GLU A 37 23.08 -17.31 3.58
C GLU A 37 23.76 -15.98 3.94
N GLU A 38 23.80 -15.03 2.99
CA GLU A 38 24.51 -13.76 3.13
C GLU A 38 23.81 -12.80 4.12
N PRO A 39 24.54 -12.14 5.05
CA PRO A 39 23.94 -11.30 6.08
C PRO A 39 23.04 -10.18 5.56
N ASN A 40 23.44 -9.50 4.49
CA ASN A 40 22.66 -8.42 3.88
C ASN A 40 21.37 -8.96 3.25
N GLU A 41 21.45 -10.10 2.55
CA GLU A 41 20.27 -10.72 1.95
C GLU A 41 19.30 -11.25 2.99
N ARG A 42 19.80 -11.85 4.08
CA ARG A 42 18.97 -12.26 5.23
C ARG A 42 18.20 -11.09 5.83
N LEU A 43 18.86 -9.94 5.97
CA LEU A 43 18.21 -8.75 6.50
C LEU A 43 17.17 -8.20 5.51
N ALA A 44 17.49 -8.14 4.22
CA ALA A 44 16.56 -7.71 3.17
C ALA A 44 15.32 -8.61 3.11
N TYR A 45 15.51 -9.92 3.15
CA TYR A 45 14.45 -10.92 3.18
C TYR A 45 13.56 -10.78 4.42
N ALA A 46 14.15 -10.62 5.61
CA ALA A 46 13.39 -10.40 6.83
C ALA A 46 12.61 -9.07 6.80
N LEU A 47 13.23 -8.02 6.26
CA LEU A 47 12.59 -6.72 6.09
C LEU A 47 11.42 -6.79 5.10
N ALA A 48 11.57 -7.47 3.97
CA ALA A 48 10.49 -7.67 3.01
C ALA A 48 9.27 -8.34 3.66
N ALA A 49 9.49 -9.43 4.40
CA ALA A 49 8.43 -10.12 5.12
C ALA A 49 7.78 -9.23 6.20
N ALA A 50 8.56 -8.43 6.93
CA ALA A 50 8.02 -7.48 7.91
C ALA A 50 7.17 -6.39 7.24
N LEU A 51 7.53 -5.97 6.03
CA LEU A 51 6.79 -5.00 5.23
C LEU A 51 5.50 -5.58 4.63
N ASP A 52 5.23 -6.88 4.72
CA ASP A 52 3.89 -7.43 4.41
C ASP A 52 2.81 -6.81 5.32
N ASN A 53 3.19 -6.47 6.56
CA ASN A 53 2.30 -5.86 7.54
C ASN A 53 2.05 -4.37 7.20
N PRO A 54 0.81 -3.96 6.86
CA PRO A 54 0.52 -2.58 6.49
C PRO A 54 0.75 -1.58 7.63
N GLU A 55 0.59 -1.97 8.90
CA GLU A 55 0.89 -1.10 10.04
C GLU A 55 2.38 -0.83 10.18
N VAL A 56 3.24 -1.82 9.90
CA VAL A 56 4.70 -1.64 9.86
C VAL A 56 5.06 -0.61 8.80
N ARG A 57 4.50 -0.74 7.61
CA ARG A 57 4.79 0.18 6.51
C ARG A 57 4.37 1.62 6.83
N GLU A 58 3.19 1.81 7.42
CA GLU A 58 2.70 3.14 7.83
C GLU A 58 3.64 3.80 8.84
N ILE A 59 4.08 3.04 9.85
CA ILE A 59 5.00 3.53 10.87
C ILE A 59 6.36 3.88 10.28
N VAL A 60 6.90 3.02 9.40
CA VAL A 60 8.17 3.27 8.71
C VAL A 60 8.08 4.53 7.87
N HIS A 61 7.00 4.68 7.10
CA HIS A 61 6.78 5.85 6.27
C HIS A 61 6.68 7.13 7.12
N SER A 62 5.87 7.10 8.18
CA SER A 62 5.73 8.23 9.11
C SER A 62 7.07 8.64 9.74
N ALA A 63 7.89 7.66 10.11
CA ALA A 63 9.23 7.90 10.64
C ALA A 63 10.15 8.54 9.60
N MET A 64 10.16 8.05 8.35
CA MET A 64 10.94 8.63 7.25
C MET A 64 10.54 10.08 6.97
N ASP A 65 9.24 10.39 7.00
CA ASP A 65 8.73 11.75 6.85
C ASP A 65 9.17 12.67 7.99
N ALA A 66 9.12 12.16 9.22
CA ALA A 66 9.57 12.86 10.42
C ALA A 66 11.10 12.95 10.56
N SER A 67 11.86 12.30 9.67
CA SER A 67 13.32 12.28 9.72
C SER A 67 13.89 13.70 9.83
N PRO A 68 14.90 13.93 10.71
CA PRO A 68 15.56 15.22 10.82
C PRO A 68 16.50 15.49 9.63
N TYR A 69 16.59 14.59 8.65
CA TYR A 69 17.50 14.68 7.52
C TYR A 69 16.74 14.98 6.22
N HIS A 70 17.34 15.77 5.33
CA HIS A 70 16.70 16.20 4.08
C HIS A 70 16.28 15.02 3.19
N GLU A 71 17.07 13.95 3.22
CA GLU A 71 16.97 12.76 2.40
C GLU A 71 15.89 11.78 2.88
N HIS A 72 15.15 12.09 3.96
CA HIS A 72 14.13 11.21 4.57
C HIS A 72 14.67 9.84 5.00
N LYS A 73 15.99 9.74 5.27
CA LYS A 73 16.64 8.50 5.70
C LYS A 73 16.49 8.28 7.21
N LEU A 74 16.43 7.02 7.63
CA LEU A 74 16.51 6.60 9.01
C LEU A 74 17.81 5.83 9.23
N ILE A 75 18.50 6.07 10.34
CA ILE A 75 19.61 5.18 10.73
C ILE A 75 18.96 3.91 11.28
N PHE A 76 19.03 2.81 10.53
CA PHE A 76 18.18 1.63 10.74
C PHE A 76 18.32 1.05 12.14
N GLY A 77 19.56 0.85 12.60
CA GLY A 77 19.84 0.32 13.93
C GLY A 77 19.30 1.21 15.07
N GLU A 78 19.38 2.53 14.92
CA GLU A 78 18.85 3.49 15.90
C GLU A 78 17.32 3.52 15.89
N PHE A 79 16.72 3.49 14.70
CA PHE A 79 15.28 3.43 14.53
C PHE A 79 14.68 2.22 15.25
N LEU A 80 15.28 1.03 15.10
CA LEU A 80 14.84 -0.18 15.79
C LEU A 80 14.94 -0.12 17.32
N GLN A 81 15.73 0.80 17.90
CA GLN A 81 15.79 1.02 19.35
C GLN A 81 14.77 2.05 19.84
N HIS A 82 14.18 2.82 18.95
CA HIS A 82 13.18 3.84 19.30
C HIS A 82 11.77 3.22 19.39
N GLU A 83 10.87 3.89 20.13
CA GLU A 83 9.49 3.43 20.35
C GLU A 83 8.73 3.22 19.03
N GLU A 84 8.83 4.13 18.06
CA GLU A 84 8.15 3.94 16.77
C GLU A 84 8.74 2.77 15.98
N GLY A 85 10.03 2.43 16.15
CA GLY A 85 10.63 1.26 15.48
C GLY A 85 10.29 -0.09 16.12
N ALA A 86 9.60 -0.11 17.27
CA ALA A 86 9.36 -1.33 18.03
C ALA A 86 8.51 -2.35 17.25
N LEU A 87 7.52 -1.90 16.47
CA LEU A 87 6.69 -2.81 15.67
C LEU A 87 7.50 -3.50 14.57
N LEU A 88 8.30 -2.73 13.82
CA LEU A 88 9.21 -3.29 12.81
C LEU A 88 10.20 -4.27 13.43
N LYS A 89 10.81 -3.90 14.57
CA LYS A 89 11.73 -4.77 15.31
C LYS A 89 11.07 -6.11 15.64
N ASN A 90 9.82 -6.10 16.13
CA ASN A 90 9.11 -7.33 16.50
C ASN A 90 8.86 -8.24 15.29
N GLU A 91 8.45 -7.70 14.14
CA GLU A 91 8.26 -8.50 12.92
C GLU A 91 9.59 -9.05 12.37
N LEU A 92 10.67 -8.26 12.42
CA LEU A 92 12.02 -8.75 12.07
C LEU A 92 12.44 -9.90 12.98
N VAL A 93 12.26 -9.77 14.29
CA VAL A 93 12.58 -10.83 15.27
C VAL A 93 11.76 -12.08 15.00
N LYS A 94 10.48 -11.94 14.69
CA LYS A 94 9.59 -13.05 14.35
C LYS A 94 10.05 -13.78 13.09
N LYS A 95 10.44 -13.07 12.03
CA LYS A 95 10.92 -13.68 10.78
C LYS A 95 12.30 -14.31 10.92
N LEU A 96 13.20 -13.67 11.68
CA LEU A 96 14.56 -14.18 11.91
C LEU A 96 14.60 -15.34 12.91
N GLY A 97 13.66 -15.39 13.86
CA GLY A 97 13.52 -16.43 14.88
C GLY A 97 13.76 -15.92 16.31
N SER A 98 14.62 -14.91 16.48
CA SER A 98 14.96 -14.36 17.80
C SER A 98 15.57 -12.96 17.76
N GLU A 99 15.50 -12.25 18.89
CA GLU A 99 16.18 -10.95 19.07
C GLU A 99 17.71 -11.10 19.03
N LYS A 100 18.23 -12.26 19.44
CA LYS A 100 19.66 -12.56 19.37
C LYS A 100 20.15 -12.61 17.93
N GLU A 101 19.39 -13.24 17.02
CA GLU A 101 19.73 -13.31 15.60
C GLU A 101 19.68 -11.94 14.93
N LEU A 102 18.63 -11.14 15.20
CA LEU A 102 18.58 -9.76 14.71
C LEU A 102 19.79 -8.95 15.19
N LYS A 103 20.14 -9.05 16.47
CA LYS A 103 21.30 -8.34 17.02
C LYS A 103 22.62 -8.80 16.39
N GLN A 104 22.80 -10.11 16.17
CA GLN A 104 23.98 -10.64 15.51
C GLN A 104 24.08 -10.13 14.07
N LEU A 105 22.98 -10.15 13.33
CA LEU A 105 22.93 -9.68 11.95
C LEU A 105 23.31 -8.19 11.83
N LEU A 106 22.78 -7.36 12.74
CA LEU A 106 23.14 -5.94 12.82
C LEU A 106 24.59 -5.68 13.25
N GLN A 107 25.26 -6.64 13.88
CA GLN A 107 26.69 -6.55 14.23
C GLN A 107 27.61 -6.96 13.08
N GLU A 108 27.13 -7.83 12.19
CA GLU A 108 27.86 -8.29 11.00
C GLU A 108 27.82 -7.27 9.86
N LEU A 109 26.80 -6.41 9.84
CA LEU A 109 26.58 -5.38 8.83
C LEU A 109 27.18 -4.03 9.27
N PRO A 110 27.57 -3.15 8.32
CA PRO A 110 27.89 -1.77 8.65
C PRO A 110 26.66 -1.06 9.26
N THR A 111 26.84 0.14 9.80
CA THR A 111 25.69 0.99 10.09
C THR A 111 24.91 1.22 8.80
N LEU A 112 23.60 0.99 8.82
CA LEU A 112 22.75 1.10 7.64
C LEU A 112 21.81 2.30 7.72
N ASP A 113 21.64 2.98 6.60
CA ASP A 113 20.52 3.88 6.34
C ASP A 113 19.38 3.11 5.69
N PHE A 114 18.16 3.43 6.11
CA PHE A 114 16.91 2.89 5.62
C PHE A 114 16.08 3.99 4.97
N TYR A 115 15.68 3.80 3.71
CA TYR A 115 14.96 4.82 2.96
C TYR A 115 14.18 4.29 1.74
N LEU A 116 13.32 5.17 1.20
CA LEU A 116 12.63 5.03 -0.07
C LEU A 116 13.21 6.06 -1.06
N PRO A 117 14.01 5.66 -2.07
CA PRO A 117 14.78 6.59 -2.89
C PRO A 117 13.90 7.56 -3.69
N TYR A 118 12.79 7.07 -4.24
CA TYR A 118 11.94 7.85 -5.15
C TYR A 118 10.75 8.44 -4.42
N GLU A 119 10.43 9.69 -4.75
CA GLU A 119 9.26 10.39 -4.22
C GLU A 119 7.97 9.66 -4.57
N THR A 120 7.85 9.20 -5.82
CA THR A 120 6.72 8.39 -6.29
C THR A 120 6.52 7.13 -5.47
N HIS A 121 7.58 6.50 -4.95
CA HIS A 121 7.45 5.33 -4.07
C HIS A 121 6.93 5.71 -2.68
N ARG A 122 7.37 6.85 -2.15
CA ARG A 122 6.83 7.38 -0.88
C ARG A 122 5.35 7.74 -1.02
N GLU A 123 4.89 8.09 -2.21
CA GLU A 123 3.48 8.42 -2.46
C GLU A 123 2.60 7.19 -2.73
N THR A 124 3.18 6.06 -3.17
CA THR A 124 2.41 4.90 -3.69
C THR A 124 2.65 3.58 -2.96
N TRP A 125 3.49 3.56 -1.92
CA TRP A 125 3.87 2.32 -1.20
C TRP A 125 2.67 1.58 -0.60
N GLU A 126 1.60 2.27 -0.22
CA GLU A 126 0.39 1.67 0.38
C GLU A 126 -0.28 0.67 -0.57
N HIS A 127 -0.11 0.86 -1.89
CA HIS A 127 -0.70 0.06 -2.96
C HIS A 127 0.30 -0.83 -3.69
N ALA A 128 1.56 -0.84 -3.23
CA ALA A 128 2.60 -1.67 -3.78
C ALA A 128 2.52 -3.13 -3.32
N ASN A 129 1.37 -3.65 -2.85
CA ASN A 129 1.28 -5.00 -2.28
C ASN A 129 1.89 -6.08 -3.21
N ASP A 130 1.71 -5.94 -4.53
CA ASP A 130 2.28 -6.87 -5.53
C ASP A 130 3.62 -6.39 -6.11
N ASN A 131 4.06 -5.18 -5.74
CA ASN A 131 5.22 -4.46 -6.30
C ASN A 131 6.09 -3.86 -5.19
N LEU A 132 6.12 -4.45 -4.00
CA LEU A 132 6.93 -3.99 -2.87
C LEU A 132 8.14 -4.90 -2.79
N MET A 133 9.33 -4.30 -2.74
CA MET A 133 10.56 -5.06 -2.55
C MET A 133 11.44 -4.41 -1.51
N ALA A 134 12.19 -5.23 -0.77
CA ALA A 134 13.26 -4.77 0.09
C ALA A 134 14.62 -5.26 -0.42
N VAL A 135 15.62 -4.40 -0.35
CA VAL A 135 17.00 -4.71 -0.76
C VAL A 135 17.98 -4.18 0.27
N CYS A 136 19.06 -4.92 0.52
CA CYS A 136 20.16 -4.47 1.36
C CYS A 136 21.46 -4.54 0.58
N VAL A 137 21.98 -3.37 0.22
CA VAL A 137 23.22 -3.22 -0.54
C VAL A 137 24.31 -2.80 0.44
N THR A 138 25.43 -3.51 0.48
CA THR A 138 26.57 -3.14 1.36
C THR A 138 27.73 -2.51 0.59
N GLU A 139 27.77 -2.68 -0.74
CA GLU A 139 28.77 -2.11 -1.62
C GLU A 139 28.17 -0.99 -2.49
N VAL A 140 28.70 0.22 -2.38
CA VAL A 140 28.20 1.42 -3.09
C VAL A 140 28.25 1.27 -4.62
N HIS A 141 29.12 0.39 -5.12
CA HIS A 141 29.32 0.13 -6.54
C HIS A 141 28.87 -1.27 -6.97
N ALA A 142 27.99 -1.90 -6.19
CA ALA A 142 27.42 -3.19 -6.55
C ALA A 142 26.73 -3.12 -7.92
N GLU A 143 27.19 -3.94 -8.87
CA GLU A 143 26.58 -4.03 -10.20
C GLU A 143 25.27 -4.83 -10.17
N GLU A 144 25.10 -5.66 -9.13
CA GLU A 144 23.95 -6.51 -8.88
C GLU A 144 23.56 -6.49 -7.40
N ALA A 145 22.26 -6.61 -7.13
CA ALA A 145 21.74 -6.79 -5.77
C ALA A 145 20.48 -7.65 -5.78
N THR A 146 20.32 -8.52 -4.78
CA THR A 146 19.12 -9.34 -4.64
C THR A 146 18.07 -8.59 -3.82
N ALA A 147 16.92 -8.34 -4.43
CA ALA A 147 15.74 -7.77 -3.77
C ALA A 147 14.72 -8.87 -3.45
N TYR A 148 14.00 -8.70 -2.35
CA TYR A 148 13.05 -9.67 -1.83
C TYR A 148 11.65 -9.07 -1.75
N HIS A 149 10.66 -9.85 -2.16
CA HIS A 149 9.24 -9.55 -2.02
C HIS A 149 8.70 -10.11 -0.69
N PRO A 150 7.62 -9.55 -0.10
CA PRO A 150 7.03 -10.04 1.15
C PRO A 150 6.68 -11.54 1.19
N ASP A 151 6.36 -12.14 0.04
CA ASP A 151 6.07 -13.58 -0.09
C ASP A 151 7.32 -14.47 -0.07
N GLY A 152 8.51 -13.87 0.07
CA GLY A 152 9.80 -14.55 0.11
C GLY A 152 10.43 -14.79 -1.26
N SER A 153 9.73 -14.48 -2.36
CA SER A 153 10.31 -14.52 -3.69
C SER A 153 11.39 -13.44 -3.83
N SER A 154 12.40 -13.71 -4.68
CA SER A 154 13.51 -12.80 -4.89
C SER A 154 13.72 -12.47 -6.37
N ARG A 155 14.35 -11.31 -6.59
CA ARG A 155 14.74 -10.85 -7.92
C ARG A 155 16.14 -10.25 -7.84
N THR A 156 17.02 -10.70 -8.71
CA THR A 156 18.31 -10.03 -8.91
C THR A 156 18.09 -8.75 -9.73
N LEU A 157 18.56 -7.63 -9.22
CA LEU A 157 18.52 -6.33 -9.86
C LEU A 157 19.92 -6.00 -10.39
N ASN A 158 20.06 -5.78 -11.69
CA ASN A 158 21.30 -5.25 -12.28
C ASN A 158 21.25 -3.71 -12.38
N SER A 159 22.39 -3.03 -12.38
CA SER A 159 22.51 -1.56 -12.33
C SER A 159 21.69 -0.77 -13.40
N LYS A 160 21.43 -1.35 -14.58
CA LYS A 160 20.52 -0.74 -15.59
C LYS A 160 19.04 -1.00 -15.28
N GLU A 161 18.72 -2.18 -14.78
CA GLU A 161 17.37 -2.54 -14.36
C GLU A 161 16.97 -1.90 -13.03
N GLN A 162 17.91 -1.61 -12.13
CA GLN A 162 17.65 -0.92 -10.85
C GLN A 162 16.99 0.44 -11.08
N ILE A 163 17.45 1.20 -12.07
CA ILE A 163 16.88 2.51 -12.41
C ILE A 163 15.44 2.36 -12.93
N HIS A 164 15.16 1.35 -13.76
CA HIS A 164 13.85 1.18 -14.39
C HIS A 164 12.84 0.46 -13.48
N GLN A 165 13.27 -0.52 -12.69
CA GLN A 165 12.40 -1.24 -11.75
C GLN A 165 12.11 -0.40 -10.52
N ALA A 166 13.04 0.46 -10.11
CA ALA A 166 12.76 1.48 -9.12
C ALA A 166 11.98 2.69 -9.68
N GLU A 167 11.44 2.61 -10.91
CA GLU A 167 10.35 3.48 -11.35
C GLU A 167 8.98 2.80 -11.19
N VAL A 168 8.93 1.48 -10.96
CA VAL A 168 7.71 0.66 -11.06
C VAL A 168 7.32 -0.03 -9.74
N ALA A 169 8.29 -0.31 -8.86
CA ALA A 169 8.09 -1.02 -7.60
C ALA A 169 8.54 -0.19 -6.39
N ALA A 170 7.73 -0.13 -5.33
CA ALA A 170 8.10 0.53 -4.08
C ALA A 170 9.27 -0.22 -3.43
N MET A 171 10.47 0.26 -3.71
CA MET A 171 11.72 -0.38 -3.29
C MET A 171 12.25 0.25 -2.01
N PHE A 172 12.14 -0.49 -0.91
CA PHE A 172 12.73 -0.16 0.37
C PHE A 172 14.21 -0.56 0.37
N THR A 173 15.10 0.39 0.63
CA THR A 173 16.54 0.17 0.51
C THR A 173 17.24 0.35 1.85
N LEU A 174 18.05 -0.64 2.20
CA LEU A 174 19.10 -0.55 3.20
C LEU A 174 20.44 -0.37 2.48
N HIS A 175 21.22 0.63 2.89
CA HIS A 175 22.57 0.86 2.36
C HIS A 175 23.52 1.37 3.45
N PRO A 176 24.86 1.34 3.28
CA PRO A 176 25.77 1.83 4.30
C PRO A 176 25.47 3.29 4.62
N ALA A 177 25.46 3.63 5.90
CA ALA A 177 25.07 4.94 6.37
C ALA A 177 25.98 6.03 5.80
N GLU A 178 25.35 7.05 5.21
CA GLU A 178 26.05 8.17 4.59
C GLU A 178 26.04 9.40 5.50
N PRO A 179 26.93 10.38 5.27
CA PRO A 179 26.79 11.71 5.85
C PRO A 179 25.44 12.32 5.49
N LYS A 180 24.75 12.91 6.46
CA LYS A 180 23.39 13.42 6.30
C LYS A 180 23.33 14.92 6.45
N ILE A 181 22.46 15.56 5.69
CA ILE A 181 22.21 16.99 5.82
C ILE A 181 21.05 17.18 6.79
N GLN A 182 21.33 17.72 7.97
CA GLN A 182 20.29 18.08 8.92
C GLN A 182 19.35 19.13 8.30
N ARG A 183 18.05 18.86 8.40
CA ARG A 183 17.02 19.86 8.19
C ARG A 183 17.20 20.94 9.24
N SER A 184 17.17 22.20 8.81
CA SER A 184 17.16 23.33 9.75
C SER A 184 16.06 23.14 10.79
N ALA A 185 16.32 23.52 12.05
CA ALA A 185 15.37 23.30 13.16
C ALA A 185 13.99 23.97 12.91
N SER A 186 13.95 25.03 12.09
CA SER A 186 12.74 25.67 11.58
C SER A 186 11.98 24.80 10.57
N SER A 187 12.68 24.03 9.73
CA SER A 187 12.12 23.02 8.83
C SER A 187 11.58 21.82 9.61
N VAL A 188 12.29 21.30 10.62
CA VAL A 188 11.86 20.11 11.40
C VAL A 188 10.65 20.40 12.29
N LYS A 189 10.62 21.51 13.03
CA LYS A 189 9.45 21.85 13.88
C LYS A 189 8.20 22.12 13.06
N ASN A 190 8.35 22.75 11.89
CA ASN A 190 7.24 22.91 10.96
C ASN A 190 6.87 21.57 10.33
N ASN A 191 7.82 20.72 9.93
CA ASN A 191 7.55 19.44 9.25
C ASN A 191 7.11 18.29 10.17
N VAL A 192 7.43 18.24 11.47
CA VAL A 192 6.92 17.16 12.36
C VAL A 192 5.51 17.51 12.86
N ALA A 193 5.28 18.80 13.15
CA ALA A 193 3.93 19.32 13.39
C ALA A 193 3.11 19.46 12.09
N MET A 194 3.74 19.42 10.92
CA MET A 194 3.08 19.32 9.62
C MET A 194 3.02 17.89 9.08
N SER A 195 3.88 16.90 9.36
CA SER A 195 3.87 15.60 8.63
C SER A 195 2.91 14.59 9.24
N THR A 196 2.76 14.60 10.57
CA THR A 196 1.61 13.95 11.25
C THR A 196 0.28 14.60 10.85
N ASN A 197 0.35 15.74 10.16
CA ASN A 197 -0.74 16.66 9.89
C ASN A 197 -0.82 17.11 8.41
N ARG A 198 -0.05 16.52 7.48
CA ARG A 198 0.11 17.05 6.10
C ARG A 198 -0.88 16.42 5.14
N TRP A 199 -1.86 15.76 5.73
CA TRP A 199 -2.57 14.65 5.15
C TRP A 199 -3.97 14.56 5.74
N ARG A 200 -4.52 15.73 6.12
CA ARG A 200 -5.58 15.86 7.12
C ARG A 200 -7.00 16.02 6.57
N THR A 201 -7.18 15.82 5.27
CA THR A 201 -8.53 15.73 4.72
C THR A 201 -8.59 14.54 3.78
N ARG A 202 -8.91 13.38 4.35
CA ARG A 202 -9.13 12.13 3.65
C ARG A 202 -10.58 11.70 3.79
N ALA A 203 -11.13 11.16 2.72
CA ALA A 203 -12.38 10.44 2.81
C ALA A 203 -12.09 9.03 3.36
N LYS A 204 -12.80 8.61 4.42
CA LYS A 204 -12.61 7.29 5.06
C LYS A 204 -13.65 6.27 4.69
N LYS A 205 -14.87 6.72 4.51
CA LYS A 205 -16.02 5.87 4.25
C LYS A 205 -16.99 6.60 3.36
N ILE A 206 -17.56 5.87 2.40
CA ILE A 206 -18.67 6.33 1.58
C ILE A 206 -19.84 5.39 1.83
N TRP A 207 -21.00 5.96 2.14
CA TRP A 207 -22.26 5.24 2.14
C TRP A 207 -23.03 5.64 0.88
N ASN A 208 -23.37 4.65 0.07
CA ASN A 208 -24.09 4.81 -1.20
C ASN A 208 -25.52 4.25 -1.06
N TRP A 209 -26.54 5.08 -1.25
CA TRP A 209 -27.96 4.68 -1.15
C TRP A 209 -28.63 4.37 -2.48
N THR A 210 -28.00 4.67 -3.61
CA THR A 210 -28.65 4.58 -4.92
C THR A 210 -28.52 3.18 -5.53
N ASP A 211 -29.60 2.77 -6.18
CA ASP A 211 -29.81 1.43 -6.75
C ASP A 211 -29.15 1.23 -8.12
N ASP A 212 -28.86 2.33 -8.78
CA ASP A 212 -28.02 2.40 -9.95
C ASP A 212 -26.60 2.83 -9.55
N GLY A 213 -26.10 2.58 -8.33
CA GLY A 213 -24.84 3.19 -7.89
C GLY A 213 -24.95 4.70 -7.76
N LEU A 214 -23.96 5.42 -7.19
CA LEU A 214 -24.15 6.86 -6.85
C LEU A 214 -24.77 7.64 -8.04
N PHE A 215 -24.47 7.16 -9.27
CA PHE A 215 -24.57 7.84 -10.58
C PHE A 215 -25.07 7.00 -11.79
N GLY A 216 -25.23 5.67 -11.72
CA GLY A 216 -25.64 4.88 -12.90
C GLY A 216 -24.93 3.52 -13.15
N GLY A 217 -24.24 2.89 -12.21
CA GLY A 217 -23.83 1.49 -12.24
C GLY A 217 -22.82 1.16 -11.14
N ASP A 218 -21.92 0.22 -11.42
CA ASP A 218 -20.67 0.09 -10.68
C ASP A 218 -19.75 1.28 -11.08
N CYS A 219 -19.85 2.38 -10.32
CA CYS A 219 -19.23 3.65 -10.68
C CYS A 219 -17.80 3.79 -10.16
N GLU A 220 -16.95 4.38 -10.99
CA GLU A 220 -15.66 4.94 -10.62
C GLU A 220 -15.84 6.43 -10.31
N ILE A 221 -15.46 6.87 -9.12
CA ILE A 221 -15.65 8.26 -8.68
C ILE A 221 -14.32 8.89 -8.29
N TYR A 222 -14.24 10.21 -8.29
CA TYR A 222 -13.12 10.93 -7.70
C TYR A 222 -13.59 12.28 -7.14
N PHE A 223 -12.72 12.91 -6.35
CA PHE A 223 -12.96 14.23 -5.78
C PHE A 223 -12.14 15.27 -6.53
N MET A 224 -12.80 16.36 -6.94
CA MET A 224 -12.11 17.60 -7.31
C MET A 224 -12.27 18.59 -6.18
N THR A 225 -11.16 19.08 -5.67
CA THR A 225 -11.16 19.90 -4.47
C THR A 225 -10.44 21.20 -4.68
N SER A 226 -11.06 22.29 -4.26
CA SER A 226 -10.45 23.61 -4.22
C SER A 226 -10.49 24.18 -2.81
N SER A 227 -9.45 24.93 -2.44
CA SER A 227 -9.44 25.72 -1.21
C SER A 227 -9.99 27.11 -1.49
N THR A 228 -10.75 27.66 -0.55
CA THR A 228 -11.18 29.07 -0.59
C THR A 228 -10.04 30.10 -0.70
N LYS A 229 -8.80 29.72 -0.41
CA LYS A 229 -7.62 30.59 -0.51
C LYS A 229 -6.75 30.33 -1.74
N SER A 230 -7.04 29.28 -2.50
CA SER A 230 -6.23 28.85 -3.63
C SER A 230 -7.13 28.51 -4.80
N GLU A 231 -6.89 29.15 -5.94
CA GLU A 231 -7.55 28.81 -7.20
C GLU A 231 -7.10 27.45 -7.77
N LYS A 232 -6.07 26.84 -7.18
CA LYS A 232 -5.60 25.51 -7.58
C LYS A 232 -6.59 24.44 -7.14
N GLU A 233 -7.02 23.64 -8.10
CA GLU A 233 -7.82 22.45 -7.87
C GLU A 233 -6.94 21.20 -7.75
N TYR A 234 -7.42 20.23 -6.98
CA TYR A 234 -6.74 18.97 -6.72
C TYR A 234 -7.68 17.81 -7.04
N ARG A 235 -7.17 16.84 -7.79
CA ARG A 235 -7.88 15.63 -8.15
C ARG A 235 -7.48 14.49 -7.22
N SER A 236 -8.44 13.82 -6.60
CA SER A 236 -8.18 12.57 -5.87
C SER A 236 -7.93 11.41 -6.82
N LYS A 237 -7.48 10.29 -6.26
CA LYS A 237 -7.49 9.01 -6.99
C LYS A 237 -8.94 8.60 -7.32
N ILE A 238 -9.09 7.94 -8.46
CA ILE A 238 -10.33 7.29 -8.85
C ILE A 238 -10.59 6.09 -7.92
N MET A 239 -11.85 5.91 -7.55
CA MET A 239 -12.25 4.85 -6.64
C MET A 239 -13.56 4.19 -7.06
N HIS A 240 -13.57 2.87 -6.94
CA HIS A 240 -14.77 2.09 -7.18
C HIS A 240 -15.69 2.06 -5.95
N VAL A 241 -16.92 2.52 -6.11
CA VAL A 241 -17.97 2.49 -5.07
C VAL A 241 -19.09 1.59 -5.55
N PRO A 242 -19.33 0.43 -4.90
CA PRO A 242 -20.32 -0.53 -5.37
C PRO A 242 -21.74 0.04 -5.29
N SER A 243 -22.55 -0.36 -6.27
CA SER A 243 -23.98 -0.06 -6.33
C SER A 243 -24.79 -0.82 -5.27
N ASN A 244 -25.89 -0.20 -4.82
CA ASN A 244 -26.86 -0.87 -3.96
C ASN A 244 -27.80 -1.72 -4.85
N PRO A 245 -28.17 -2.96 -4.48
CA PRO A 245 -29.22 -3.66 -5.22
C PRO A 245 -30.54 -2.89 -5.20
N PHE A 246 -31.26 -2.94 -6.32
CA PHE A 246 -32.54 -2.28 -6.54
C PHE A 246 -33.53 -2.52 -5.38
N GLY A 247 -34.07 -1.42 -4.82
CA GLY A 247 -35.05 -1.45 -3.73
C GLY A 247 -34.49 -1.71 -2.33
N SER A 248 -33.17 -1.62 -2.12
CA SER A 248 -32.56 -1.74 -0.79
C SER A 248 -32.55 -0.40 -0.03
N ASP A 249 -33.18 -0.35 1.15
CA ASP A 249 -33.13 0.82 2.05
C ASP A 249 -31.81 0.94 2.82
N THR A 250 -30.94 -0.06 2.73
CA THR A 250 -29.62 -0.08 3.38
C THR A 250 -28.51 0.32 2.41
N PRO A 251 -27.68 1.32 2.75
CA PRO A 251 -26.61 1.75 1.86
C PRO A 251 -25.49 0.72 1.77
N LYS A 252 -24.81 0.69 0.62
CA LYS A 252 -23.51 0.05 0.52
C LYS A 252 -22.45 0.95 1.13
N VAL A 253 -21.67 0.38 2.05
CA VAL A 253 -20.59 1.10 2.72
C VAL A 253 -19.27 0.66 2.11
N LYS A 254 -18.57 1.58 1.47
CA LYS A 254 -17.18 1.40 1.07
C LYS A 254 -16.30 2.02 2.12
N VAL A 255 -15.45 1.22 2.76
CA VAL A 255 -14.28 1.73 3.48
C VAL A 255 -13.24 2.09 2.44
N LEU A 256 -12.78 3.33 2.50
CA LEU A 256 -11.86 3.90 1.53
C LEU A 256 -10.42 3.64 1.97
N SER A 257 -9.53 3.48 0.99
CA SER A 257 -8.10 3.49 1.23
C SER A 257 -7.69 4.84 1.82
N THR A 258 -6.62 4.81 2.61
CA THR A 258 -5.86 5.97 3.06
C THR A 258 -5.41 6.87 1.91
N GLU A 259 -5.30 6.35 0.68
CA GLU A 259 -4.98 7.12 -0.53
C GLU A 259 -6.09 8.04 -1.07
N VAL A 260 -7.28 8.04 -0.48
CA VAL A 260 -8.41 8.82 -1.01
C VAL A 260 -8.41 10.20 -0.37
N TRP A 261 -7.48 11.00 -0.88
CA TRP A 261 -7.26 12.38 -0.49
C TRP A 261 -8.36 13.28 -1.03
N ILE A 262 -8.89 14.14 -0.18
CA ILE A 262 -9.74 15.24 -0.61
C ILE A 262 -8.85 16.46 -0.88
N HIS A 263 -7.93 16.82 0.02
CA HIS A 263 -6.96 17.89 -0.25
C HIS A 263 -5.69 17.69 0.58
N PRO A 264 -4.49 17.96 0.04
CA PRO A 264 -3.23 17.74 0.75
C PRO A 264 -2.98 18.69 1.94
N ASP A 265 -3.54 19.90 1.99
CA ASP A 265 -3.00 20.98 2.84
C ASP A 265 -4.03 21.79 3.65
N ALA A 266 -5.33 21.52 3.50
CA ALA A 266 -6.37 22.41 4.04
C ALA A 266 -7.42 21.66 4.85
N ALA A 267 -7.92 22.34 5.90
CA ALA A 267 -9.01 21.97 6.81
C ALA A 267 -8.68 21.40 8.20
N VAL A 268 -7.58 21.79 8.89
CA VAL A 268 -7.50 21.49 10.34
C VAL A 268 -7.32 22.66 11.30
N LYS A 269 -6.89 23.88 10.92
CA LYS A 269 -6.78 24.99 11.89
C LYS A 269 -6.99 26.41 11.36
N SER A 270 -7.55 26.58 10.17
CA SER A 270 -7.80 27.91 9.58
C SER A 270 -9.28 28.09 9.30
N GLU A 271 -9.74 29.34 9.17
CA GLU A 271 -11.07 29.72 8.64
C GLU A 271 -11.28 29.29 7.16
N GLU A 272 -10.55 28.29 6.72
CA GLU A 272 -10.45 27.82 5.35
C GLU A 272 -11.29 26.58 5.17
N TRP A 273 -12.19 26.62 4.20
CA TRP A 273 -13.03 25.50 3.86
C TRP A 273 -12.61 24.96 2.50
N LEU A 274 -12.81 23.66 2.32
CA LEU A 274 -12.61 22.96 1.06
C LEU A 274 -13.93 22.80 0.35
N ASN A 275 -13.99 23.20 -0.91
CA ASN A 275 -15.10 22.86 -1.79
C ASN A 275 -14.74 21.55 -2.49
N VAL A 276 -15.50 20.50 -2.21
CA VAL A 276 -15.28 19.17 -2.77
C VAL A 276 -16.39 18.88 -3.75
N HIS A 277 -16.03 18.64 -5.01
CA HIS A 277 -16.90 18.11 -6.04
C HIS A 277 -16.69 16.61 -6.12
N VAL A 278 -17.78 15.85 -6.09
CA VAL A 278 -17.77 14.42 -6.40
C VAL A 278 -18.10 14.28 -7.87
N LEU A 279 -17.19 13.67 -8.62
CA LEU A 279 -17.31 13.48 -10.06
C LEU A 279 -17.30 11.99 -10.37
N GLU A 280 -18.11 11.60 -11.35
CA GLU A 280 -18.03 10.28 -11.96
C GLU A 280 -16.92 10.26 -13.01
N SER A 281 -16.19 9.15 -13.10
CA SER A 281 -15.24 8.86 -14.17
C SER A 281 -15.94 7.91 -15.15
N ASP A 282 -16.67 8.46 -16.11
CA ASP A 282 -17.55 7.74 -17.05
C ASP A 282 -16.82 7.19 -18.30
N GLY A 283 -15.48 7.23 -18.32
CA GLY A 283 -14.66 6.67 -19.38
C GLY A 283 -14.21 7.72 -20.43
N PRO A 284 -13.78 7.33 -21.63
CA PRO A 284 -12.92 8.16 -22.48
C PRO A 284 -13.59 9.44 -23.03
N GLU A 285 -13.14 10.60 -22.51
CA GLU A 285 -13.08 12.01 -23.00
C GLU A 285 -14.26 12.66 -23.77
N GLN A 286 -15.23 11.93 -24.34
CA GLN A 286 -16.23 12.51 -25.24
C GLN A 286 -17.49 13.04 -24.55
N PHE A 287 -17.77 12.59 -23.34
CA PHE A 287 -18.84 13.07 -22.49
C PHE A 287 -18.14 13.45 -21.19
N GLY A 288 -18.05 14.75 -20.88
CA GLY A 288 -17.25 15.18 -19.73
C GLY A 288 -17.83 14.64 -18.43
N ASP A 289 -16.95 14.37 -17.47
CA ASP A 289 -17.26 13.83 -16.15
C ASP A 289 -18.46 14.53 -15.49
N ASP A 290 -19.52 13.76 -15.23
CA ASP A 290 -20.75 14.29 -14.65
C ASP A 290 -20.52 14.70 -13.18
N SER A 291 -21.00 15.90 -12.84
CA SER A 291 -20.94 16.41 -11.48
C SER A 291 -22.13 15.96 -10.67
N GLU A 292 -21.82 15.28 -9.59
CA GLU A 292 -22.79 14.42 -8.97
C GLU A 292 -23.16 14.80 -7.54
N GLY A 293 -22.32 15.64 -6.97
CA GLY A 293 -22.59 16.29 -5.73
C GLY A 293 -21.42 17.16 -5.36
N PHE A 294 -21.66 18.01 -4.39
CA PHE A 294 -20.60 18.77 -3.75
C PHE A 294 -20.88 18.81 -2.25
N PHE A 295 -19.81 19.03 -1.50
CA PHE A 295 -19.88 19.30 -0.07
C PHE A 295 -18.71 20.19 0.32
N THR A 296 -18.89 20.92 1.42
CA THR A 296 -17.86 21.82 1.93
C THR A 296 -17.28 21.23 3.21
N VAL A 297 -15.99 20.90 3.22
CA VAL A 297 -15.31 20.41 4.41
C VAL A 297 -14.81 21.60 5.23
N LYS A 298 -15.29 21.68 6.49
CA LYS A 298 -14.87 22.68 7.46
C LYS A 298 -14.10 22.06 8.63
N GLU A 299 -14.42 20.81 8.96
CA GLU A 299 -13.83 20.05 10.07
C GLU A 299 -13.91 18.53 9.83
N GLU A 300 -13.32 17.72 10.70
CA GLU A 300 -13.54 16.26 10.69
C GLU A 300 -15.02 15.96 10.94
N GLY A 301 -15.66 15.14 10.09
CA GLY A 301 -17.10 14.93 10.19
C GLY A 301 -17.71 14.05 9.10
N VAL A 302 -19.03 13.93 9.15
CA VAL A 302 -19.83 13.22 8.13
C VAL A 302 -20.49 14.25 7.25
N TYR A 303 -20.23 14.17 5.95
CA TYR A 303 -20.74 15.10 4.95
C TYR A 303 -21.72 14.40 4.03
N ALA A 304 -22.83 15.06 3.72
CA ALA A 304 -23.79 14.60 2.72
C ALA A 304 -23.53 15.30 1.40
N THR A 305 -23.58 14.56 0.28
CA THR A 305 -23.54 15.18 -1.05
C THR A 305 -24.91 15.80 -1.38
N GLY A 306 -24.93 17.10 -1.73
CA GLY A 306 -26.15 17.81 -2.11
C GLY A 306 -26.15 18.26 -3.58
N LYS A 307 -27.34 18.57 -4.12
CA LYS A 307 -27.50 19.43 -5.32
C LYS A 307 -27.41 20.90 -4.88
N ARG A 308 -26.82 21.76 -5.73
CA ARG A 308 -26.48 23.18 -5.45
C ARG A 308 -27.55 23.84 -4.56
N ASP A 309 -27.15 24.31 -3.38
CA ASP A 309 -27.85 25.30 -2.54
C ASP A 309 -28.72 24.87 -1.32
N SER A 310 -28.39 23.82 -0.55
CA SER A 310 -28.92 23.78 0.84
C SER A 310 -28.03 23.04 1.83
N ASP A 311 -27.84 23.64 3.01
CA ASP A 311 -27.42 22.95 4.24
C ASP A 311 -28.34 21.73 4.41
N SER A 312 -27.80 20.54 4.14
CA SER A 312 -28.60 19.34 3.98
C SER A 312 -28.93 18.72 5.33
N ASP A 313 -30.23 18.71 5.64
CA ASP A 313 -30.82 17.83 6.63
C ASP A 313 -30.41 16.38 6.32
N LEU A 314 -29.66 15.75 7.23
CA LEU A 314 -29.16 14.37 7.12
C LEU A 314 -30.28 13.31 7.08
N SER A 315 -31.54 13.71 7.27
CA SER A 315 -32.75 12.90 7.15
C SER A 315 -33.44 13.00 5.76
N ASN A 316 -32.92 13.84 4.84
CA ASN A 316 -33.53 14.08 3.54
C ASN A 316 -33.14 12.99 2.49
N PRO A 317 -34.10 12.40 1.75
CA PRO A 317 -33.85 11.38 0.72
C PRO A 317 -33.03 11.82 -0.50
N THR A 318 -32.67 13.11 -0.61
CA THR A 318 -31.80 13.63 -1.68
C THR A 318 -30.30 13.44 -1.41
N VAL A 319 -29.92 12.93 -0.24
CA VAL A 319 -28.53 12.61 0.10
C VAL A 319 -28.09 11.36 -0.67
N LYS A 320 -27.29 11.55 -1.73
CA LYS A 320 -26.78 10.44 -2.55
C LYS A 320 -25.65 9.66 -1.85
N ALA A 321 -24.74 10.38 -1.18
CA ALA A 321 -23.69 9.80 -0.36
C ALA A 321 -23.52 10.46 0.99
N LYS A 322 -23.07 9.68 1.98
CA LYS A 322 -22.39 10.19 3.18
C LYS A 322 -20.90 9.91 3.08
N ILE A 323 -20.07 10.88 3.46
CA ILE A 323 -18.61 10.79 3.40
C ILE A 323 -18.05 11.16 4.77
N VAL A 324 -17.33 10.23 5.41
CA VAL A 324 -16.55 10.57 6.61
C VAL A 324 -15.24 11.19 6.17
N VAL A 325 -14.97 12.41 6.62
CA VAL A 325 -13.72 13.12 6.37
C VAL A 325 -12.95 13.26 7.66
N ARG A 326 -11.64 12.96 7.64
CA ARG A 326 -10.70 13.09 8.76
C ARG A 326 -9.36 13.64 8.30
#